data_AF-A0A9N9DWI2-F1
#
_entry.id   AF-A0A9N9DWI2-F1
#
_cell.length_a   1.000
_cell.length_b   1.000
_cell.length_c   1.000
_cell.angle_alpha   90.00
_cell.angle_beta   90.00
_cell.angle_gamma   90.00
#
_symmetry.space_group_name_H-M   'P 1'
#
loop_
_entity.id
_entity.type
_entity.pdbx_description
1 polymer ?
#
loop_
_entity_poly.entity_id
_entity_poly.type
_entity_poly.pdbx_seq_one_letter_code
_entity_poly.pdbx_strand_id
1 'polypeptide(L)'
;MSSSKINQRVFPSHFLTRRGSDLFQSPLSRPYIKTNNVSFYSTKENGEINKEKENLEKNESVKEIEKTIVEETGKHGNESEKTSPSSSRTFSNKSSPYLDKFTALAYYFVGGLAFFISGDNLYSWYVNRRNERLLNKTMEKGTRPEVGISGDEYVSRPVIAERLKKIIQPYKGQSFYNVVCGEHGTGKTTLIKIASREVGQGVIYVDTPADIEDFGKAFGRALNFTFEEHISWSGQLMRKVLGNTNYKFEDPKWKRAMEAFKRASEVYKAKHGKPPVIVYDNVSRMVHKNPEILDILQDDAKDNADDRKYIAVFVSSEGSVPRRMESRSAWSRADKPVMEIGDLSEKESMDYLIDKRKINSVEAKKLYELVGGRIVDLKSVAGKFLAGQSFEVIKKSILGEVEKKFNTAQLLRKQLHHEVGKRAINALLDSKTRELKLTAFMEYFNDYKEANVVLESNVFAYHPEKYIVTFQSQSIESYIRENTDIFVNLIELTPQEGKRKMY
;
A
#
# COMPACT_ATOMS: atom_id res chain seq x y z
N MET A 1 29.00 42.34 -47.96
CA MET A 1 30.43 42.38 -47.58
C MET A 1 30.54 41.63 -46.25
N SER A 2 31.37 40.60 -46.10
CA SER A 2 32.85 40.66 -46.02
C SER A 2 33.28 41.47 -44.77
N SER A 3 34.09 40.99 -43.82
CA SER A 3 34.77 39.69 -43.71
C SER A 3 35.41 39.50 -42.31
N SER A 4 35.14 38.34 -41.68
CA SER A 4 36.15 37.54 -40.92
C SER A 4 36.65 38.06 -39.54
N LYS A 5 37.47 37.34 -38.74
CA LYS A 5 38.43 36.24 -39.02
C LYS A 5 38.81 35.44 -37.74
N ILE A 6 38.91 34.09 -37.84
CA ILE A 6 40.05 33.22 -37.39
C ILE A 6 40.31 33.04 -35.85
N ASN A 7 40.75 31.91 -35.27
CA ASN A 7 41.54 30.71 -35.67
C ASN A 7 41.05 29.43 -34.90
N GLN A 8 41.02 28.18 -35.43
CA GLN A 8 42.06 27.10 -35.44
C GLN A 8 42.57 26.64 -34.04
N ARG A 9 42.90 25.37 -33.68
CA ARG A 9 43.36 24.08 -34.30
C ARG A 9 43.01 22.90 -33.32
N VAL A 10 43.08 21.57 -33.57
CA VAL A 10 43.12 20.66 -34.76
C VAL A 10 42.95 19.18 -34.27
N PHE A 11 42.83 18.19 -35.16
CA PHE A 11 42.82 16.72 -34.89
C PHE A 11 44.22 16.06 -35.02
N PRO A 12 44.42 14.79 -34.61
CA PRO A 12 44.43 13.72 -35.62
C PRO A 12 43.75 12.39 -35.20
N SER A 13 43.38 11.62 -36.23
CA SER A 13 42.81 10.27 -36.17
C SER A 13 43.85 9.16 -36.34
N HIS A 14 43.58 7.93 -35.87
CA HIS A 14 44.06 6.72 -36.57
C HIS A 14 43.11 5.52 -36.42
N PHE A 15 42.99 4.76 -37.51
CA PHE A 15 42.26 3.49 -37.63
C PHE A 15 43.05 2.31 -37.03
N LEU A 16 42.37 1.24 -36.58
CA LEU A 16 42.37 -0.05 -37.30
C LEU A 16 41.44 -1.12 -36.68
N THR A 17 40.94 -2.00 -37.55
CA THR A 17 40.00 -3.10 -37.30
C THR A 17 40.67 -4.43 -36.95
N ARG A 18 40.04 -5.28 -36.12
CA ARG A 18 39.83 -6.71 -36.46
C ARG A 18 38.80 -7.46 -35.61
N ARG A 19 38.33 -8.58 -36.15
CA ARG A 19 37.34 -9.54 -35.61
C ARG A 19 37.87 -10.31 -34.40
N GLY A 20 36.96 -10.80 -33.56
CA GLY A 20 37.22 -11.84 -32.56
C GLY A 20 35.92 -12.24 -31.85
N SER A 21 35.22 -13.25 -32.37
CA SER A 21 34.07 -13.87 -31.71
C SER A 21 34.56 -14.98 -30.78
N ASP A 22 34.24 -14.93 -29.49
CA ASP A 22 34.34 -16.12 -28.64
C ASP A 22 33.31 -16.16 -27.51
N LEU A 23 32.91 -17.39 -27.21
CA LEU A 23 31.83 -17.83 -26.34
C LEU A 23 32.04 -17.50 -24.85
N PHE A 24 31.00 -16.99 -24.18
CA PHE A 24 30.70 -17.31 -22.77
C PHE A 24 29.18 -17.33 -22.59
N GLN A 25 28.56 -18.51 -22.65
CA GLN A 25 28.20 -19.35 -21.49
C GLN A 25 27.23 -18.68 -20.50
N SER A 26 25.97 -19.08 -20.62
CA SER A 26 24.94 -18.99 -19.58
C SER A 26 25.23 -19.93 -18.40
N PRO A 27 24.97 -19.52 -17.15
CA PRO A 27 24.76 -20.43 -16.04
C PRO A 27 23.26 -20.61 -15.76
N LEU A 28 22.72 -21.77 -16.14
CA LEU A 28 21.46 -22.27 -15.60
C LEU A 28 21.68 -22.82 -14.19
N SER A 29 20.70 -22.59 -13.30
CA SER A 29 20.33 -23.44 -12.15
C SER A 29 21.43 -23.96 -11.21
N ARG A 30 21.49 -23.41 -9.99
CA ARG A 30 21.75 -24.19 -8.76
C ARG A 30 20.82 -23.75 -7.62
N PRO A 31 20.42 -24.67 -6.70
CA PRO A 31 19.36 -24.43 -5.73
C PRO A 31 19.88 -23.70 -4.48
N TYR A 32 19.00 -22.90 -3.86
CA TYR A 32 19.33 -22.16 -2.64
C TYR A 32 19.30 -23.08 -1.41
N ILE A 33 20.43 -23.16 -0.71
CA ILE A 33 20.53 -23.80 0.61
C ILE A 33 20.07 -22.82 1.68
N LYS A 34 19.25 -23.30 2.61
CA LYS A 34 18.66 -22.53 3.70
C LYS A 34 19.65 -22.40 4.87
N THR A 35 20.33 -21.26 4.99
CA THR A 35 21.18 -20.94 6.15
C THR A 35 20.44 -20.02 7.13
N ASN A 36 20.06 -20.56 8.28
CA ASN A 36 19.68 -19.75 9.45
C ASN A 36 20.94 -19.30 10.20
N ASN A 37 20.78 -18.22 10.98
CA ASN A 37 21.60 -17.73 12.10
C ASN A 37 22.43 -16.46 11.85
N VAL A 38 21.84 -15.30 12.20
CA VAL A 38 22.49 -14.30 13.06
C VAL A 38 21.48 -13.90 14.13
N SER A 39 21.91 -13.87 15.39
CA SER A 39 21.09 -13.62 16.57
C SER A 39 21.08 -12.14 16.97
N PHE A 40 19.96 -11.68 17.54
CA PHE A 40 19.92 -10.54 18.44
C PHE A 40 19.04 -10.87 19.66
N TYR A 41 19.58 -10.67 20.86
CA TYR A 41 18.93 -10.98 22.13
C TYR A 41 17.91 -9.91 22.54
N SER A 42 16.73 -10.34 23.03
CA SER A 42 15.92 -9.54 23.95
C SER A 42 15.00 -10.43 24.80
N THR A 43 15.46 -10.71 26.02
CA THR A 43 14.73 -11.13 27.23
C THR A 43 13.22 -11.44 27.13
N LYS A 44 12.84 -12.72 27.29
CA LYS A 44 11.53 -13.13 27.84
C LYS A 44 11.48 -14.60 28.33
N GLU A 45 12.50 -15.04 29.06
CA GLU A 45 12.48 -16.35 29.72
C GLU A 45 11.58 -16.37 30.96
N ASN A 46 10.89 -17.52 31.14
CA ASN A 46 10.10 -18.03 32.30
C ASN A 46 8.72 -18.62 31.90
N GLY A 47 8.28 -18.49 30.64
CA GLY A 47 7.01 -19.07 30.17
C GLY A 47 7.10 -20.47 29.54
N GLU A 48 8.27 -20.90 29.06
CA GLU A 48 8.39 -22.07 28.17
C GLU A 48 8.84 -23.35 28.89
N ILE A 49 9.65 -23.23 29.96
CA ILE A 49 10.21 -24.37 30.72
C ILE A 49 9.12 -25.28 31.32
N ASN A 50 7.95 -24.72 31.69
CA ASN A 50 6.85 -25.53 32.22
C ASN A 50 6.11 -26.33 31.13
N LYS A 51 6.03 -25.83 29.89
CA LYS A 51 5.40 -26.55 28.78
C LYS A 51 6.26 -27.71 28.26
N GLU A 52 7.57 -27.60 28.37
CA GLU A 52 8.47 -28.67 27.94
C GLU A 52 8.45 -29.86 28.92
N LYS A 53 8.37 -29.59 30.23
CA LYS A 53 8.15 -30.63 31.26
C LYS A 53 6.81 -31.35 31.12
N GLU A 54 5.71 -30.62 30.92
CA GLU A 54 4.37 -31.21 30.77
C GLU A 54 4.25 -32.13 29.52
N ASN A 55 5.09 -31.89 28.50
CA ASN A 55 5.18 -32.73 27.31
C ASN A 55 6.12 -33.95 27.49
N LEU A 56 7.07 -33.94 28.43
CA LEU A 56 7.87 -35.13 28.75
C LEU A 56 7.06 -36.16 29.53
N GLU A 57 6.33 -35.76 30.57
CA GLU A 57 5.50 -36.67 31.40
C GLU A 57 4.39 -37.35 30.57
N LYS A 58 3.82 -36.64 29.58
CA LYS A 58 2.87 -37.22 28.60
C LYS A 58 3.50 -38.24 27.65
N ASN A 59 4.80 -38.16 27.38
CA ASN A 59 5.49 -39.11 26.50
C ASN A 59 6.01 -40.34 27.26
N GLU A 60 6.30 -40.25 28.56
CA GLU A 60 6.61 -41.42 29.39
C GLU A 60 5.38 -42.29 29.64
N SER A 61 4.23 -41.67 29.98
CA SER A 61 2.97 -42.40 30.19
C SER A 61 2.46 -43.14 28.93
N VAL A 62 2.70 -42.60 27.73
CA VAL A 62 2.38 -43.30 26.46
C VAL A 62 3.28 -44.53 26.25
N LYS A 63 4.58 -44.43 26.56
CA LYS A 63 5.52 -45.57 26.46
C LYS A 63 5.24 -46.69 27.47
N GLU A 64 4.70 -46.34 28.62
CA GLU A 64 4.32 -47.33 29.65
C GLU A 64 3.11 -48.16 29.19
N ILE A 65 2.12 -47.52 28.56
CA ILE A 65 0.94 -48.18 27.97
C ILE A 65 1.32 -49.10 26.79
N GLU A 66 2.22 -48.67 25.90
CA GLU A 66 2.71 -49.53 24.80
C GLU A 66 3.42 -50.78 25.32
N LYS A 67 4.09 -50.69 26.48
CA LYS A 67 4.81 -51.82 27.08
C LYS A 67 3.86 -52.89 27.63
N THR A 68 2.73 -52.50 28.22
CA THR A 68 1.71 -53.44 28.73
C THR A 68 1.06 -54.24 27.59
N ILE A 69 0.83 -53.62 26.43
CA ILE A 69 0.19 -54.26 25.26
C ILE A 69 1.09 -55.34 24.63
N VAL A 70 2.41 -55.19 24.74
CA VAL A 70 3.38 -56.18 24.23
C VAL A 70 3.51 -57.41 25.14
N GLU A 71 3.25 -57.29 26.46
CA GLU A 71 3.32 -58.44 27.37
C GLU A 71 2.09 -59.37 27.26
N GLU A 72 0.89 -58.86 26.95
CA GLU A 72 -0.31 -59.69 26.79
C GLU A 72 -0.31 -60.52 25.48
N THR A 73 0.46 -60.13 24.47
CA THR A 73 0.50 -60.83 23.17
C THR A 73 1.59 -61.91 23.06
N GLY A 74 2.39 -62.10 24.12
CA GLY A 74 3.58 -62.97 24.13
C GLY A 74 3.44 -64.38 24.72
N LYS A 75 2.22 -64.86 25.05
CA LYS A 75 2.02 -66.18 25.70
C LYS A 75 0.85 -67.00 25.12
N HIS A 76 1.13 -67.75 24.06
CA HIS A 76 1.03 -69.22 24.08
C HIS A 76 1.48 -69.82 22.75
N GLY A 77 2.47 -70.71 22.80
CA GLY A 77 2.88 -71.54 21.67
C GLY A 77 3.40 -72.89 22.14
N ASN A 78 2.94 -73.95 21.45
CA ASN A 78 3.44 -75.33 21.41
C ASN A 78 3.24 -76.24 22.64
N GLU A 79 2.52 -77.33 22.43
CA GLU A 79 3.08 -78.69 22.59
C GLU A 79 2.34 -79.73 21.72
N SER A 80 2.96 -80.90 21.54
CA SER A 80 2.58 -82.02 20.65
C SER A 80 1.41 -82.89 21.18
N GLU A 81 0.82 -83.91 20.54
CA GLU A 81 1.40 -85.00 19.72
C GLU A 81 0.32 -85.89 19.01
N LYS A 82 0.73 -86.63 17.95
CA LYS A 82 0.23 -87.94 17.42
C LYS A 82 -1.28 -88.30 17.22
N THR A 83 -1.58 -88.59 15.94
CA THR A 83 -2.41 -89.72 15.39
C THR A 83 -3.86 -89.98 15.84
N SER A 84 -4.83 -89.78 14.92
CA SER A 84 -5.72 -90.83 14.33
C SER A 84 -6.80 -90.22 13.41
N PRO A 85 -7.29 -90.92 12.36
CA PRO A 85 -8.35 -90.40 11.48
C PRO A 85 -9.74 -90.95 11.85
N SER A 86 -10.78 -90.09 11.91
CA SER A 86 -12.18 -90.46 11.53
C SER A 86 -13.19 -89.31 11.64
N SER A 87 -14.29 -89.45 10.87
CA SER A 87 -15.59 -88.76 11.04
C SER A 87 -15.71 -87.26 10.70
N SER A 88 -15.80 -86.99 9.40
CA SER A 88 -16.84 -86.14 8.78
C SER A 88 -17.78 -85.33 9.69
N ARG A 89 -17.58 -84.00 9.75
CA ARG A 89 -18.69 -83.02 9.81
C ARG A 89 -18.36 -81.79 8.96
N THR A 90 -19.06 -81.64 7.83
CA THR A 90 -19.09 -80.41 7.04
C THR A 90 -19.77 -79.29 7.84
N PHE A 91 -18.98 -78.35 8.38
CA PHE A 91 -19.53 -77.06 8.80
C PHE A 91 -19.69 -76.18 7.57
N SER A 92 -20.93 -75.83 7.24
CA SER A 92 -21.20 -74.91 6.13
C SER A 92 -20.74 -73.51 6.50
N ASN A 93 -19.83 -72.92 5.71
CA ASN A 93 -19.56 -71.48 5.73
C ASN A 93 -20.81 -70.73 5.22
N LYS A 94 -21.75 -70.45 6.13
CA LYS A 94 -22.72 -69.37 5.94
C LYS A 94 -22.07 -68.09 6.46
N SER A 95 -21.67 -67.21 5.54
CA SER A 95 -21.36 -65.82 5.89
C SER A 95 -22.56 -65.22 6.63
N SER A 96 -22.29 -64.51 7.73
CA SER A 96 -23.35 -63.87 8.50
C SER A 96 -23.95 -62.72 7.68
N PRO A 97 -25.28 -62.67 7.44
CA PRO A 97 -25.93 -61.61 6.68
C PRO A 97 -25.91 -60.23 7.36
N TYR A 98 -25.20 -60.09 8.48
CA TYR A 98 -24.85 -58.82 9.10
C TYR A 98 -23.54 -58.23 8.56
N LEU A 99 -22.53 -59.05 8.24
CA LEU A 99 -21.24 -58.57 7.72
C LEU A 99 -21.37 -57.95 6.33
N ASP A 100 -22.16 -58.57 5.45
CA ASP A 100 -22.45 -58.06 4.10
C ASP A 100 -23.26 -56.74 4.13
N LYS A 101 -24.02 -56.48 5.20
CA LYS A 101 -24.74 -55.21 5.38
C LYS A 101 -23.83 -54.08 5.85
N PHE A 102 -22.86 -54.37 6.72
CA PHE A 102 -21.86 -53.39 7.15
C PHE A 102 -20.92 -53.00 6.01
N THR A 103 -20.48 -53.95 5.18
CA THR A 103 -19.67 -53.63 3.99
C THR A 103 -20.46 -52.82 2.97
N ALA A 104 -21.70 -53.19 2.66
CA ALA A 104 -22.57 -52.40 1.78
C ALA A 104 -22.79 -50.97 2.31
N LEU A 105 -23.06 -50.80 3.60
CA LEU A 105 -23.21 -49.49 4.22
C LEU A 105 -21.93 -48.64 4.13
N ALA A 106 -20.76 -49.26 4.36
CA ALA A 106 -19.47 -48.59 4.18
C ALA A 106 -19.22 -48.16 2.73
N TYR A 107 -19.59 -48.98 1.73
CA TYR A 107 -19.51 -48.57 0.31
C TYR A 107 -20.42 -47.38 -0.02
N TYR A 108 -21.64 -47.30 0.54
CA TYR A 108 -22.49 -46.12 0.37
C TYR A 108 -21.90 -44.88 1.04
N PHE A 109 -21.29 -44.99 2.22
CA PHE A 109 -20.57 -43.89 2.87
C PHE A 109 -19.37 -43.40 2.05
N VAL A 110 -18.52 -44.32 1.56
CA VAL A 110 -17.35 -43.97 0.74
C VAL A 110 -17.77 -43.38 -0.61
N GLY A 111 -18.78 -43.95 -1.26
CA GLY A 111 -19.35 -43.43 -2.50
C GLY A 111 -19.97 -42.04 -2.34
N GLY A 112 -20.69 -41.81 -1.23
CA GLY A 112 -21.19 -40.49 -0.86
C GLY A 112 -20.06 -39.48 -0.64
N LEU A 113 -19.01 -39.85 0.11
CA LEU A 113 -17.84 -38.99 0.34
C LEU A 113 -17.14 -38.62 -0.98
N ALA A 114 -16.92 -39.60 -1.86
CA ALA A 114 -16.32 -39.40 -3.17
C ALA A 114 -17.18 -38.51 -4.10
N PHE A 115 -18.50 -38.65 -4.04
CA PHE A 115 -19.44 -37.77 -4.75
C PHE A 115 -19.36 -36.33 -4.24
N PHE A 116 -19.31 -36.10 -2.92
CA PHE A 116 -19.16 -34.75 -2.36
C PHE A 116 -17.81 -34.12 -2.72
N ILE A 117 -16.70 -34.85 -2.62
CA ILE A 117 -15.37 -34.36 -3.03
C ILE A 117 -15.36 -34.02 -4.52
N SER A 118 -15.99 -34.83 -5.37
CA SER A 118 -16.10 -34.57 -6.81
C SER A 118 -16.96 -33.34 -7.12
N GLY A 119 -18.08 -33.18 -6.40
CA GLY A 119 -18.96 -32.02 -6.50
C GLY A 119 -18.28 -30.72 -6.05
N ASP A 120 -17.51 -30.76 -4.96
CA ASP A 120 -16.74 -29.61 -4.46
C ASP A 120 -15.61 -29.19 -5.42
N ASN A 121 -14.93 -30.15 -6.05
CA ASN A 121 -13.95 -29.86 -7.11
C ASN A 121 -14.62 -29.23 -8.34
N LEU A 122 -15.78 -29.74 -8.77
CA LEU A 122 -16.53 -29.19 -9.90
C LEU A 122 -17.07 -27.78 -9.60
N TYR A 123 -17.55 -27.54 -8.38
CA TYR A 123 -17.99 -26.22 -7.92
C TYR A 123 -16.82 -25.23 -7.88
N SER A 124 -15.69 -25.63 -7.28
CA SER A 124 -14.48 -24.79 -7.20
C SER A 124 -13.96 -24.45 -8.60
N TRP A 125 -13.94 -25.42 -9.52
CA TRP A 125 -13.61 -25.19 -10.93
C TRP A 125 -14.58 -24.19 -11.59
N TYR A 126 -15.90 -24.33 -11.37
CA TYR A 126 -16.90 -23.43 -11.90
C TYR A 126 -16.74 -22.00 -11.37
N VAL A 127 -16.53 -21.83 -10.06
CA VAL A 127 -16.31 -20.53 -9.42
C VAL A 127 -15.04 -19.88 -9.94
N ASN A 128 -13.91 -20.61 -9.99
CA ASN A 128 -12.65 -20.12 -10.55
C ASN A 128 -12.84 -19.68 -12.01
N ARG A 129 -13.50 -20.50 -12.84
CA ARG A 129 -13.76 -20.19 -14.25
C ARG A 129 -14.71 -19.01 -14.44
N ARG A 130 -15.64 -18.79 -13.50
CA ARG A 130 -16.49 -17.59 -13.44
C ARG A 130 -15.69 -16.36 -13.04
N ASN A 131 -14.85 -16.44 -12.01
CA ASN A 131 -13.95 -15.38 -11.56
C ASN A 131 -13.01 -14.94 -12.68
N GLU A 132 -12.34 -15.87 -13.37
CA GLU A 132 -11.49 -15.57 -14.54
C GLU A 132 -12.25 -14.77 -15.62
N ARG A 133 -13.46 -15.21 -15.98
CA ARG A 133 -14.29 -14.53 -17.01
C ARG A 133 -14.70 -13.14 -16.57
N LEU A 134 -15.13 -12.98 -15.31
CA LEU A 134 -15.55 -11.69 -14.75
C LEU A 134 -14.36 -10.73 -14.65
N LEU A 135 -13.24 -11.19 -14.11
CA LEU A 135 -12.01 -10.43 -14.01
C LEU A 135 -11.48 -10.01 -15.38
N ASN A 136 -11.35 -10.92 -16.35
CA ASN A 136 -10.93 -10.55 -17.71
C ASN A 136 -11.88 -9.50 -18.34
N LYS A 137 -13.19 -9.62 -18.13
CA LYS A 137 -14.17 -8.61 -18.55
C LYS A 137 -14.00 -7.26 -17.83
N THR A 138 -13.58 -7.27 -16.56
CA THR A 138 -13.21 -6.07 -15.80
C THR A 138 -11.95 -5.43 -16.37
N MET A 139 -10.89 -6.21 -16.68
CA MET A 139 -9.65 -5.72 -17.29
C MET A 139 -9.92 -5.02 -18.65
N GLU A 140 -10.77 -5.61 -19.49
CA GLU A 140 -11.16 -5.02 -20.78
C GLU A 140 -11.91 -3.68 -20.67
N LYS A 141 -12.73 -3.51 -19.62
CA LYS A 141 -13.55 -2.30 -19.43
C LYS A 141 -12.85 -1.22 -18.63
N GLY A 142 -11.99 -1.63 -17.70
CA GLY A 142 -11.60 -0.84 -16.54
C GLY A 142 -12.66 -0.81 -15.45
N THR A 143 -12.22 -0.42 -14.26
CA THR A 143 -13.07 -0.12 -13.10
C THR A 143 -13.92 1.13 -13.25
N ARG A 144 -13.41 2.15 -13.96
CA ARG A 144 -14.09 3.44 -14.26
C ARG A 144 -14.78 4.07 -13.03
N PRO A 145 -14.03 4.40 -11.97
CA PRO A 145 -14.58 4.81 -10.68
C PRO A 145 -15.48 6.04 -10.77
N GLU A 146 -16.46 6.12 -9.88
CA GLU A 146 -17.32 7.29 -9.73
C GLU A 146 -16.60 8.42 -8.99
N VAL A 147 -16.68 9.61 -9.58
CA VAL A 147 -16.03 10.83 -9.07
C VAL A 147 -16.84 11.43 -7.92
N GLY A 148 -18.19 11.43 -8.02
CA GLY A 148 -19.09 11.85 -6.95
C GLY A 148 -19.08 13.35 -6.63
N ILE A 149 -18.62 14.20 -7.56
CA ILE A 149 -18.48 15.65 -7.38
C ILE A 149 -19.31 16.37 -8.44
N SER A 150 -20.05 17.39 -8.01
CA SER A 150 -20.90 18.22 -8.87
C SER A 150 -20.09 19.28 -9.64
N GLY A 151 -20.61 19.74 -10.78
CA GLY A 151 -19.88 20.64 -11.69
C GLY A 151 -19.61 22.04 -11.13
N ASP A 152 -20.34 22.43 -10.08
CA ASP A 152 -20.13 23.64 -9.28
C ASP A 152 -19.05 23.45 -8.20
N GLU A 153 -18.74 22.23 -7.76
CA GLU A 153 -17.64 21.98 -6.82
C GLU A 153 -16.30 21.62 -7.52
N TYR A 154 -16.34 21.15 -8.76
CA TYR A 154 -15.15 20.74 -9.50
C TYR A 154 -14.34 21.91 -10.07
N VAL A 155 -13.04 21.94 -9.76
CA VAL A 155 -12.02 22.80 -10.37
C VAL A 155 -11.23 21.99 -11.41
N SER A 156 -11.23 22.43 -12.66
CA SER A 156 -10.54 21.75 -13.76
C SER A 156 -9.04 21.98 -13.72
N ARG A 157 -8.24 20.90 -13.73
CA ARG A 157 -6.77 20.95 -13.74
C ARG A 157 -6.22 20.15 -14.93
N PRO A 158 -6.43 20.59 -16.18
CA PRO A 158 -6.23 19.76 -17.37
C PRO A 158 -4.79 19.27 -17.54
N VAL A 159 -3.79 20.11 -17.24
CA VAL A 159 -2.37 19.74 -17.36
C VAL A 159 -2.00 18.57 -16.42
N ILE A 160 -2.56 18.55 -15.21
CA ILE A 160 -2.34 17.48 -14.23
C ILE A 160 -3.13 16.23 -14.63
N ALA A 161 -4.38 16.39 -15.11
CA ALA A 161 -5.17 15.27 -15.62
C ALA A 161 -4.47 14.57 -16.79
N GLU A 162 -3.91 15.31 -17.76
CA GLU A 162 -3.14 14.75 -18.88
C GLU A 162 -1.84 14.06 -18.42
N ARG A 163 -1.15 14.58 -17.40
CA ARG A 163 -0.01 13.88 -16.78
C ARG A 163 -0.44 12.53 -16.17
N LEU A 164 -1.54 12.50 -15.41
CA LEU A 164 -2.07 11.27 -14.82
C LEU A 164 -2.52 10.25 -15.88
N LYS A 165 -3.18 10.72 -16.95
CA LYS A 165 -3.58 9.87 -18.09
C LYS A 165 -2.40 9.19 -18.76
N LYS A 166 -1.24 9.85 -18.84
CA LYS A 166 0.00 9.25 -19.38
C LYS A 166 0.56 8.19 -18.43
N ILE A 167 0.59 8.45 -17.13
CA ILE A 167 1.03 7.49 -16.10
C ILE A 167 0.20 6.19 -16.14
N ILE A 168 -1.12 6.30 -16.29
CA ILE A 168 -2.02 5.13 -16.33
C ILE A 168 -2.22 4.53 -17.73
N GLN A 169 -1.44 4.98 -18.73
CA GLN A 169 -1.43 4.42 -20.10
C GLN A 169 -0.03 3.90 -20.46
N PRO A 170 0.35 2.71 -19.96
CA PRO A 170 1.71 2.23 -20.08
C PRO A 170 2.03 1.77 -21.50
N TYR A 171 3.30 1.92 -21.86
CA TYR A 171 3.85 1.37 -23.09
C TYR A 171 4.32 -0.08 -22.89
N LYS A 172 4.43 -0.83 -24.00
CA LYS A 172 4.74 -2.28 -24.01
C LYS A 172 5.93 -2.73 -23.13
N GLY A 173 6.94 -1.88 -23.02
CA GLY A 173 8.21 -2.18 -22.34
C GLY A 173 8.39 -1.53 -20.98
N GLN A 174 7.37 -0.88 -20.41
CA GLN A 174 7.50 -0.15 -19.15
C GLN A 174 7.91 -1.10 -18.00
N SER A 175 8.87 -0.64 -17.20
CA SER A 175 9.59 -1.47 -16.20
C SER A 175 9.85 -0.70 -14.90
N PHE A 176 8.84 0.06 -14.47
CA PHE A 176 8.83 0.87 -13.25
C PHE A 176 7.38 1.08 -12.79
N TYR A 177 7.19 1.28 -11.48
CA TYR A 177 5.91 1.73 -10.92
C TYR A 177 5.93 3.24 -10.67
N ASN A 178 4.75 3.83 -10.47
CA ASN A 178 4.61 5.27 -10.28
C ASN A 178 4.14 5.58 -8.86
N VAL A 179 4.53 6.75 -8.36
CA VAL A 179 4.01 7.31 -7.11
C VAL A 179 3.44 8.70 -7.40
N VAL A 180 2.22 8.93 -6.93
CA VAL A 180 1.53 10.22 -6.99
C VAL A 180 1.32 10.68 -5.55
N CYS A 181 1.94 11.79 -5.19
CA CYS A 181 1.92 12.33 -3.84
C CYS A 181 1.34 13.75 -3.80
N GLY A 182 1.33 14.33 -2.60
CA GLY A 182 0.88 15.69 -2.34
C GLY A 182 0.04 15.72 -1.06
N GLU A 183 -0.16 16.89 -0.52
CA GLU A 183 -0.80 17.06 0.78
C GLU A 183 -2.28 16.62 0.83
N HIS A 184 -2.78 16.31 2.03
CA HIS A 184 -4.19 15.96 2.18
C HIS A 184 -5.08 17.12 1.71
N GLY A 185 -6.09 16.80 0.89
CA GLY A 185 -7.05 17.80 0.39
C GLY A 185 -6.66 18.56 -0.88
N THR A 186 -5.62 18.17 -1.62
CA THR A 186 -5.24 18.79 -2.92
C THR A 186 -6.00 18.26 -4.16
N GLY A 187 -6.95 17.34 -3.97
CA GLY A 187 -7.80 16.80 -5.05
C GLY A 187 -7.24 15.57 -5.80
N LYS A 188 -6.16 14.94 -5.31
CA LYS A 188 -5.53 13.74 -5.91
C LYS A 188 -6.53 12.66 -6.33
N THR A 189 -7.32 12.15 -5.38
CA THR A 189 -8.35 11.12 -5.59
C THR A 189 -9.36 11.51 -6.67
N THR A 190 -9.76 12.79 -6.74
CA THR A 190 -10.65 13.30 -7.79
C THR A 190 -10.00 13.19 -9.17
N LEU A 191 -8.76 13.69 -9.29
CA LEU A 191 -8.04 13.73 -10.57
C LEU A 191 -7.68 12.33 -11.08
N ILE A 192 -7.23 11.42 -10.20
CA ILE A 192 -6.91 10.04 -10.60
C ILE A 192 -8.17 9.24 -10.94
N LYS A 193 -9.31 9.48 -10.27
CA LYS A 193 -10.60 8.88 -10.65
C LYS A 193 -11.07 9.34 -12.02
N ILE A 194 -10.99 10.64 -12.30
CA ILE A 194 -11.29 11.22 -13.63
C ILE A 194 -10.41 10.57 -14.70
N ALA A 195 -9.08 10.57 -14.51
CA ALA A 195 -8.15 9.94 -15.44
C ALA A 195 -8.46 8.45 -15.63
N SER A 196 -8.68 7.69 -14.55
CA SER A 196 -9.00 6.25 -14.60
C SER A 196 -10.31 5.95 -15.31
N ARG A 197 -11.31 6.84 -15.20
CA ARG A 197 -12.59 6.74 -15.90
C ARG A 197 -12.49 7.08 -17.39
N GLU A 198 -11.72 8.09 -17.74
CA GLU A 198 -11.52 8.53 -19.13
C GLU A 198 -10.64 7.56 -19.93
N VAL A 199 -9.58 7.02 -19.32
CA VAL A 199 -8.76 5.96 -19.94
C VAL A 199 -9.52 4.63 -19.97
N GLY A 200 -10.10 4.22 -18.84
CA GLY A 200 -10.92 3.02 -18.73
C GLY A 200 -10.15 1.72 -18.96
N GLN A 201 -10.02 1.30 -20.23
CA GLN A 201 -9.48 -0.01 -20.60
C GLN A 201 -8.12 -0.29 -19.93
N GLY A 202 -8.01 -1.43 -19.26
CA GLY A 202 -6.81 -1.85 -18.56
C GLY A 202 -6.55 -1.18 -17.21
N VAL A 203 -7.41 -0.28 -16.73
CA VAL A 203 -7.21 0.44 -15.45
C VAL A 203 -8.08 -0.12 -14.33
N ILE A 204 -7.43 -0.74 -13.34
CA ILE A 204 -8.03 -1.21 -12.09
C ILE A 204 -7.74 -0.18 -10.98
N TYR A 205 -8.78 0.46 -10.47
CA TYR A 205 -8.71 1.42 -9.37
C TYR A 205 -9.18 0.77 -8.08
N VAL A 206 -8.36 0.85 -7.04
CA VAL A 206 -8.62 0.32 -5.70
C VAL A 206 -8.46 1.46 -4.68
N ASP A 207 -9.54 1.87 -4.03
CA ASP A 207 -9.48 2.72 -2.84
C ASP A 207 -9.04 1.85 -1.65
N THR A 208 -7.93 2.18 -0.99
CA THR A 208 -7.37 1.39 0.11
C THR A 208 -7.88 1.91 1.46
N PRO A 209 -8.73 1.14 2.17
CA PRO A 209 -9.14 1.48 3.53
C PRO A 209 -8.04 1.19 4.55
N ALA A 210 -8.23 1.64 5.79
CA ALA A 210 -7.27 1.43 6.87
C ALA A 210 -7.20 -0.02 7.37
N ASP A 211 -8.27 -0.79 7.19
CA ASP A 211 -8.38 -2.19 7.62
C ASP A 211 -7.98 -3.18 6.51
N ILE A 212 -7.25 -4.22 6.90
CA ILE A 212 -6.69 -5.27 6.03
C ILE A 212 -7.76 -6.14 5.37
N GLU A 213 -8.84 -6.47 6.09
CA GLU A 213 -9.91 -7.33 5.59
C GLU A 213 -10.79 -6.53 4.62
N ASP A 214 -11.08 -5.28 4.95
CA ASP A 214 -11.78 -4.35 4.08
C ASP A 214 -10.96 -3.97 2.84
N PHE A 215 -9.62 -3.89 2.93
CA PHE A 215 -8.76 -3.77 1.75
C PHE A 215 -8.90 -4.99 0.84
N GLY A 216 -8.89 -6.20 1.39
CA GLY A 216 -9.20 -7.41 0.64
C GLY A 216 -10.58 -7.38 -0.03
N LYS A 217 -11.62 -6.91 0.67
CA LYS A 217 -12.97 -6.71 0.11
C LYS A 217 -13.00 -5.63 -0.98
N ALA A 218 -12.27 -4.53 -0.81
CA ALA A 218 -12.17 -3.43 -1.78
C ALA A 218 -11.46 -3.89 -3.07
N PHE A 219 -10.32 -4.56 -2.94
CA PHE A 219 -9.56 -5.11 -4.07
C PHE A 219 -10.39 -6.19 -4.80
N GLY A 220 -11.01 -7.13 -4.09
CA GLY A 220 -11.92 -8.12 -4.69
C GLY A 220 -13.09 -7.49 -5.46
N ARG A 221 -13.72 -6.44 -4.92
CA ARG A 221 -14.77 -5.67 -5.61
C ARG A 221 -14.25 -4.97 -6.87
N ALA A 222 -13.07 -4.35 -6.82
CA ALA A 222 -12.45 -3.71 -7.98
C ALA A 222 -12.13 -4.69 -9.12
N LEU A 223 -11.87 -5.96 -8.79
CA LEU A 223 -11.64 -7.04 -9.75
C LEU A 223 -12.93 -7.74 -10.22
N ASN A 224 -14.06 -7.51 -9.53
CA ASN A 224 -15.29 -8.30 -9.65
C ASN A 224 -15.07 -9.81 -9.34
N PHE A 225 -14.35 -10.06 -8.25
CA PHE A 225 -13.84 -11.36 -7.83
C PHE A 225 -14.53 -11.84 -6.54
N THR A 226 -15.09 -13.05 -6.53
CA THR A 226 -15.68 -13.65 -5.32
C THR A 226 -14.69 -14.59 -4.62
N PHE A 227 -14.47 -14.38 -3.32
CA PHE A 227 -13.52 -15.17 -2.52
C PHE A 227 -13.99 -16.61 -2.19
N GLU A 228 -15.07 -17.06 -2.80
CA GLU A 228 -15.80 -18.32 -2.51
C GLU A 228 -15.06 -19.59 -2.96
N GLU A 229 -13.95 -19.47 -3.69
CA GLU A 229 -13.13 -20.54 -4.28
C GLU A 229 -12.65 -21.63 -3.31
N HIS A 230 -12.74 -21.41 -2.00
CA HIS A 230 -12.37 -22.36 -0.94
C HIS A 230 -13.49 -22.64 0.06
N ILE A 231 -14.71 -22.15 -0.19
CA ILE A 231 -15.88 -22.49 0.62
C ILE A 231 -16.53 -23.72 0.02
N SER A 232 -15.85 -24.87 0.15
CA SER A 232 -16.41 -26.16 -0.23
C SER A 232 -17.67 -26.46 0.59
N TRP A 233 -18.61 -27.19 0.00
CA TRP A 233 -19.82 -27.64 0.67
C TRP A 233 -19.45 -28.60 1.81
N SER A 234 -18.45 -29.45 1.62
CA SER A 234 -17.79 -30.20 2.70
C SER A 234 -17.23 -29.29 3.79
N GLY A 235 -16.60 -28.16 3.48
CA GLY A 235 -16.07 -27.21 4.46
C GLY A 235 -17.17 -26.53 5.29
N GLN A 236 -18.30 -26.19 4.68
CA GLN A 236 -19.49 -25.71 5.40
C GLN A 236 -20.12 -26.81 6.27
N LEU A 237 -20.18 -28.04 5.76
CA LEU A 237 -20.74 -29.18 6.48
C LEU A 237 -19.87 -29.57 7.68
N MET A 238 -18.54 -29.65 7.50
CA MET A 238 -17.57 -29.89 8.57
C MET A 238 -17.62 -28.81 9.65
N ARG A 239 -17.79 -27.53 9.28
CA ARG A 239 -18.02 -26.43 10.24
C ARG A 239 -19.30 -26.62 11.06
N LYS A 240 -20.39 -27.12 10.46
CA LYS A 240 -21.67 -27.39 11.14
C LYS A 240 -21.66 -28.67 11.98
N VAL A 241 -20.95 -29.72 11.54
CA VAL A 241 -21.00 -31.07 12.14
C VAL A 241 -19.91 -31.29 13.18
N LEU A 242 -18.70 -30.74 13.00
CA LEU A 242 -17.54 -30.98 13.88
C LEU A 242 -17.15 -29.77 14.73
N GLY A 243 -17.86 -28.63 14.62
CA GLY A 243 -17.62 -27.42 15.41
C GLY A 243 -16.23 -26.78 15.24
N ASN A 244 -15.40 -27.30 14.35
CA ASN A 244 -13.99 -26.99 14.30
C ASN A 244 -13.74 -25.67 13.54
N THR A 245 -13.54 -24.59 14.30
CA THR A 245 -13.32 -23.23 13.78
C THR A 245 -11.94 -23.05 13.13
N ASN A 246 -11.03 -24.02 13.26
CA ASN A 246 -9.65 -23.97 12.77
C ASN A 246 -9.45 -24.20 11.25
N TYR A 247 -10.51 -24.11 10.44
CA TYR A 247 -10.35 -23.99 8.98
C TYR A 247 -9.83 -22.57 8.66
N LYS A 248 -8.52 -22.37 8.77
CA LYS A 248 -7.82 -21.16 8.37
C LYS A 248 -7.91 -21.03 6.84
N PHE A 249 -8.37 -19.88 6.37
CA PHE A 249 -8.10 -19.48 4.99
C PHE A 249 -6.58 -19.26 4.88
N GLU A 250 -5.89 -20.04 4.06
CA GLU A 250 -4.42 -20.08 4.05
C GLU A 250 -3.78 -18.76 3.59
N ASP A 251 -4.50 -17.94 2.80
CA ASP A 251 -4.07 -16.59 2.46
C ASP A 251 -5.14 -15.50 2.66
N PRO A 252 -4.74 -14.30 3.13
CA PRO A 252 -5.59 -13.12 3.18
C PRO A 252 -6.25 -12.78 1.85
N LYS A 253 -7.50 -12.27 1.90
CA LYS A 253 -8.30 -11.88 0.72
C LYS A 253 -7.52 -10.99 -0.27
N TRP A 254 -6.75 -10.03 0.22
CA TRP A 254 -5.98 -9.13 -0.65
C TRP A 254 -4.86 -9.82 -1.43
N LYS A 255 -4.20 -10.85 -0.88
CA LYS A 255 -3.19 -11.63 -1.60
C LYS A 255 -3.84 -12.45 -2.72
N ARG A 256 -4.93 -13.15 -2.41
CA ARG A 256 -5.72 -13.89 -3.41
C ARG A 256 -6.20 -13.00 -4.55
N ALA A 257 -6.64 -11.77 -4.23
CA ALA A 257 -6.99 -10.76 -5.22
C ALA A 257 -5.78 -10.33 -6.08
N MET A 258 -4.61 -10.09 -5.45
CA MET A 258 -3.36 -9.78 -6.15
C MET A 258 -2.96 -10.90 -7.14
N GLU A 259 -2.99 -12.16 -6.71
CA GLU A 259 -2.65 -13.29 -7.58
C GLU A 259 -3.61 -13.43 -8.76
N ALA A 260 -4.91 -13.30 -8.52
CA ALA A 260 -5.91 -13.30 -9.58
C ALA A 260 -5.65 -12.16 -10.58
N PHE A 261 -5.38 -10.95 -10.09
CA PHE A 261 -5.01 -9.79 -10.90
C PHE A 261 -3.73 -10.02 -11.71
N LYS A 262 -2.67 -10.63 -11.15
CA LYS A 262 -1.45 -11.00 -11.89
C LYS A 262 -1.75 -11.96 -13.05
N ARG A 263 -2.50 -13.04 -12.80
CA ARG A 263 -2.91 -14.01 -13.84
C ARG A 263 -3.69 -13.33 -14.97
N ALA A 264 -4.65 -12.47 -14.63
CA ALA A 264 -5.42 -11.73 -15.63
C ALA A 264 -4.58 -10.66 -16.37
N SER A 265 -3.54 -10.11 -15.72
CA SER A 265 -2.65 -9.14 -16.33
C SER A 265 -1.76 -9.76 -17.42
N GLU A 266 -1.31 -11.01 -17.23
CA GLU A 266 -0.63 -11.78 -18.27
C GLU A 266 -1.53 -11.99 -19.50
N VAL A 267 -2.79 -12.40 -19.30
CA VAL A 267 -3.78 -12.58 -20.37
C VAL A 267 -4.06 -11.25 -21.10
N TYR A 268 -4.27 -10.17 -20.35
CA TYR A 268 -4.49 -8.83 -20.92
C TYR A 268 -3.28 -8.37 -21.74
N LYS A 269 -2.06 -8.51 -21.20
CA LYS A 269 -0.81 -8.11 -21.87
C LYS A 269 -0.58 -8.92 -23.15
N ALA A 270 -0.85 -10.22 -23.14
CA ALA A 270 -0.76 -11.07 -24.34
C ALA A 270 -1.72 -10.62 -25.44
N LYS A 271 -2.93 -10.17 -25.08
CA LYS A 271 -3.96 -9.71 -26.02
C LYS A 271 -3.72 -8.29 -26.55
N HIS A 272 -3.34 -7.34 -25.69
CA HIS A 272 -3.24 -5.91 -26.04
C HIS A 272 -1.82 -5.43 -26.31
N GLY A 273 -0.81 -6.29 -26.11
CA GLY A 273 0.60 -5.96 -26.33
C GLY A 273 1.19 -4.97 -25.32
N LYS A 274 0.45 -4.57 -24.28
CA LYS A 274 0.87 -3.66 -23.20
C LYS A 274 0.28 -4.11 -21.85
N PRO A 275 0.99 -3.90 -20.73
CA PRO A 275 0.47 -4.26 -19.40
C PRO A 275 -0.78 -3.43 -19.04
N PRO A 276 -1.67 -3.94 -18.17
CA PRO A 276 -2.68 -3.15 -17.48
C PRO A 276 -2.07 -2.37 -16.32
N VAL A 277 -2.86 -1.49 -15.71
CA VAL A 277 -2.48 -0.66 -14.56
C VAL A 277 -3.36 -0.98 -13.36
N ILE A 278 -2.75 -1.05 -12.18
CA ILE A 278 -3.45 -0.97 -10.91
C ILE A 278 -3.10 0.32 -10.16
N VAL A 279 -4.13 1.04 -9.74
CA VAL A 279 -4.05 2.26 -8.95
C VAL A 279 -4.47 1.92 -7.52
N TYR A 280 -3.55 2.04 -6.57
CA TYR A 280 -3.83 1.99 -5.13
C TYR A 280 -3.98 3.42 -4.62
N ASP A 281 -5.20 3.87 -4.37
CA ASP A 281 -5.50 5.22 -3.89
C ASP A 281 -5.75 5.27 -2.38
N ASN A 282 -5.39 6.38 -1.74
CA ASN A 282 -5.45 6.60 -0.29
C ASN A 282 -4.55 5.68 0.56
N VAL A 283 -3.38 5.27 0.07
CA VAL A 283 -2.51 4.30 0.78
C VAL A 283 -2.05 4.75 2.18
N SER A 284 -2.00 6.06 2.47
CA SER A 284 -1.69 6.56 3.83
C SER A 284 -2.66 6.05 4.88
N ARG A 285 -3.96 5.90 4.56
CA ARG A 285 -4.98 5.35 5.47
C ARG A 285 -4.60 3.97 6.01
N MET A 286 -4.02 3.13 5.15
CA MET A 286 -3.58 1.78 5.48
C MET A 286 -2.28 1.80 6.30
N VAL A 287 -1.33 2.67 5.95
CA VAL A 287 0.02 2.71 6.55
C VAL A 287 -0.01 2.99 8.05
N HIS A 288 -0.93 3.81 8.56
CA HIS A 288 -1.01 4.08 10.01
C HIS A 288 -1.34 2.84 10.87
N LYS A 289 -1.99 1.81 10.30
CA LYS A 289 -2.35 0.58 11.02
C LYS A 289 -1.55 -0.65 10.56
N ASN A 290 -1.28 -0.73 9.26
CA ASN A 290 -0.75 -1.90 8.58
C ASN A 290 0.38 -1.49 7.61
N PRO A 291 1.49 -0.88 8.10
CA PRO A 291 2.54 -0.32 7.25
C PRO A 291 3.27 -1.37 6.40
N GLU A 292 3.37 -2.60 6.89
CA GLU A 292 3.98 -3.75 6.19
C GLU A 292 3.26 -4.09 4.87
N ILE A 293 1.98 -3.74 4.73
CA ILE A 293 1.22 -4.05 3.51
C ILE A 293 1.63 -3.13 2.37
N LEU A 294 1.92 -1.86 2.65
CA LEU A 294 2.53 -0.99 1.64
C LEU A 294 3.90 -1.53 1.21
N ASP A 295 4.70 -2.02 2.15
CA ASP A 295 6.01 -2.60 1.85
C ASP A 295 5.88 -3.81 0.92
N ILE A 296 4.96 -4.74 1.21
CA ILE A 296 4.73 -5.92 0.36
C ILE A 296 4.20 -5.51 -1.02
N LEU A 297 3.26 -4.56 -1.11
CA LEU A 297 2.77 -4.05 -2.40
C LEU A 297 3.88 -3.35 -3.20
N GLN A 298 4.80 -2.65 -2.53
CA GLN A 298 5.93 -1.97 -3.17
C GLN A 298 6.98 -2.97 -3.67
N ASP A 299 7.25 -4.05 -2.92
CA ASP A 299 8.11 -5.15 -3.37
C ASP A 299 7.47 -5.90 -4.55
N ASP A 300 6.17 -6.17 -4.48
CA ASP A 300 5.42 -6.79 -5.59
C ASP A 300 5.52 -5.94 -6.87
N ALA A 301 5.39 -4.61 -6.73
CA ALA A 301 5.54 -3.66 -7.81
C ALA A 301 6.98 -3.58 -8.35
N LYS A 302 8.00 -3.81 -7.52
CA LYS A 302 9.41 -3.89 -7.91
C LYS A 302 9.70 -5.17 -8.69
N ASP A 303 9.26 -6.33 -8.21
CA ASP A 303 9.46 -7.61 -8.89
C ASP A 303 8.69 -7.64 -10.22
N ASN A 304 7.44 -7.12 -10.21
CA ASN A 304 6.67 -6.93 -11.42
C ASN A 304 7.25 -5.86 -12.37
N ALA A 305 8.13 -4.97 -11.92
CA ALA A 305 8.85 -4.06 -12.83
C ALA A 305 9.83 -4.83 -13.75
N ASP A 306 10.31 -6.01 -13.32
CA ASP A 306 11.11 -6.92 -14.14
C ASP A 306 10.25 -7.86 -15.00
N ASP A 307 9.22 -8.49 -14.44
CA ASP A 307 8.26 -9.33 -15.18
C ASP A 307 7.41 -8.54 -16.22
N ARG A 308 7.18 -7.25 -15.92
CA ARG A 308 6.34 -6.28 -16.66
C ARG A 308 4.92 -6.78 -16.90
N LYS A 309 4.31 -7.53 -15.98
CA LYS A 309 2.97 -8.13 -16.16
C LYS A 309 1.88 -7.07 -16.08
N TYR A 310 2.00 -6.18 -15.10
CA TYR A 310 1.16 -5.00 -14.88
C TYR A 310 2.02 -3.76 -14.58
N ILE A 311 1.43 -2.61 -14.28
CA ILE A 311 2.11 -1.44 -13.70
C ILE A 311 1.35 -0.97 -12.46
N ALA A 312 2.05 -0.70 -11.35
CA ALA A 312 1.45 -0.12 -10.14
C ALA A 312 1.51 1.41 -10.17
N VAL A 313 0.50 2.05 -9.59
CA VAL A 313 0.46 3.47 -9.27
C VAL A 313 -0.01 3.62 -7.82
N PHE A 314 0.86 4.12 -6.95
CA PHE A 314 0.53 4.40 -5.56
C PHE A 314 0.13 5.86 -5.42
N VAL A 315 -1.08 6.15 -4.95
CA VAL A 315 -1.54 7.51 -4.67
C VAL A 315 -1.65 7.70 -3.16
N SER A 316 -0.76 8.53 -2.60
CA SER A 316 -0.72 8.80 -1.16
C SER A 316 -0.96 10.26 -0.85
N SER A 317 -1.68 10.53 0.24
CA SER A 317 -1.54 11.78 0.97
C SER A 317 -0.34 11.70 1.91
N GLU A 318 0.13 12.87 2.36
CA GLU A 318 1.22 13.06 3.34
C GLU A 318 2.62 12.65 2.85
N GLY A 319 3.65 13.37 3.34
CA GLY A 319 5.05 13.10 3.02
C GLY A 319 5.66 11.86 3.72
N SER A 320 5.01 11.33 4.76
CA SER A 320 5.47 10.15 5.50
C SER A 320 5.53 8.89 4.64
N VAL A 321 4.54 8.69 3.77
CA VAL A 321 4.43 7.52 2.90
C VAL A 321 5.50 7.50 1.80
N PRO A 322 5.68 8.56 0.97
CA PRO A 322 6.80 8.65 0.04
C PRO A 322 8.14 8.39 0.74
N ARG A 323 8.38 8.94 1.94
CA ARG A 323 9.62 8.73 2.68
C ARG A 323 9.82 7.28 3.16
N ARG A 324 8.75 6.61 3.60
CA ARG A 324 8.81 5.16 3.88
C ARG A 324 9.20 4.39 2.61
N MET A 325 8.54 4.69 1.49
CA MET A 325 8.82 4.04 0.21
C MET A 325 10.26 4.30 -0.26
N GLU A 326 10.77 5.52 -0.10
CA GLU A 326 12.15 5.95 -0.41
C GLU A 326 13.20 5.16 0.39
N SER A 327 12.93 4.82 1.67
CA SER A 327 13.89 4.08 2.49
C SER A 327 14.08 2.61 2.08
N ARG A 328 13.29 2.10 1.13
CA ARG A 328 13.27 0.68 0.74
C ARG A 328 13.95 0.44 -0.61
N SER A 329 14.58 -0.73 -0.76
CA SER A 329 15.26 -1.12 -2.02
C SER A 329 14.34 -1.08 -3.25
N ALA A 330 13.03 -1.26 -3.05
CA ALA A 330 12.01 -1.16 -4.08
C ALA A 330 11.89 0.25 -4.68
N TRP A 331 12.36 1.32 -4.02
CA TRP A 331 12.41 2.67 -4.58
C TRP A 331 13.32 2.79 -5.82
N SER A 332 14.21 1.83 -6.06
CA SER A 332 15.00 1.73 -7.29
C SER A 332 14.13 1.56 -8.54
N ARG A 333 12.89 1.08 -8.42
CA ARG A 333 11.93 0.86 -9.52
C ARG A 333 10.74 1.83 -9.50
N ALA A 334 10.76 2.86 -8.66
CA ALA A 334 9.85 3.98 -8.77
C ALA A 334 10.28 4.91 -9.92
N ASP A 335 9.32 5.41 -10.70
CA ASP A 335 9.55 6.49 -11.67
C ASP A 335 10.00 7.78 -10.98
N LYS A 336 10.84 8.56 -11.66
CA LYS A 336 11.47 9.76 -11.09
C LYS A 336 11.52 10.91 -12.10
N PRO A 337 11.17 12.14 -11.70
CA PRO A 337 10.74 12.54 -10.35
C PRO A 337 9.33 12.05 -10.00
N VAL A 338 9.03 11.98 -8.70
CA VAL A 338 7.70 11.61 -8.20
C VAL A 338 6.67 12.63 -8.69
N MET A 339 5.48 12.19 -9.10
CA MET A 339 4.44 13.12 -9.52
C MET A 339 3.77 13.74 -8.29
N GLU A 340 4.00 15.03 -8.05
CA GLU A 340 3.34 15.75 -6.97
C GLU A 340 2.11 16.53 -7.46
N ILE A 341 1.04 16.51 -6.65
CA ILE A 341 -0.18 17.30 -6.85
C ILE A 341 -0.34 18.21 -5.63
N GLY A 342 0.23 19.40 -5.73
CA GLY A 342 0.07 20.47 -4.77
C GLY A 342 -1.26 21.22 -4.88
N ASP A 343 -1.33 22.31 -4.11
CA ASP A 343 -2.46 23.23 -4.02
C ASP A 343 -2.86 23.84 -5.38
N LEU A 344 -4.04 24.45 -5.42
CA LEU A 344 -4.46 25.31 -6.52
C LEU A 344 -3.58 26.57 -6.56
N SER A 345 -3.31 27.08 -7.75
CA SER A 345 -2.75 28.42 -7.93
C SER A 345 -3.73 29.49 -7.41
N GLU A 346 -3.24 30.71 -7.17
CA GLU A 346 -4.10 31.86 -6.83
C GLU A 346 -5.25 32.01 -7.84
N LYS A 347 -4.94 31.91 -9.14
CA LYS A 347 -5.95 31.98 -10.19
C LYS A 347 -7.00 30.87 -10.06
N GLU A 348 -6.60 29.60 -10.02
CA GLU A 348 -7.54 28.47 -9.87
C GLU A 348 -8.40 28.60 -8.58
N SER A 349 -7.84 29.20 -7.52
CA SER A 349 -8.50 29.42 -6.23
C SER A 349 -9.52 30.57 -6.29
N MET A 350 -9.16 31.67 -6.93
CA MET A 350 -10.03 32.84 -7.11
C MET A 350 -11.16 32.53 -8.10
N ASP A 351 -10.87 31.83 -9.21
CA ASP A 351 -11.87 31.31 -10.16
C ASP A 351 -12.87 30.39 -9.42
N TYR A 352 -12.40 29.54 -8.49
CA TYR A 352 -13.28 28.74 -7.63
C TYR A 352 -14.15 29.60 -6.68
N LEU A 353 -13.55 30.50 -5.90
CA LEU A 353 -14.31 31.30 -4.92
C LEU A 353 -15.32 32.25 -5.58
N ILE A 354 -14.96 32.86 -6.72
CA ILE A 354 -15.80 33.82 -7.44
C ILE A 354 -16.79 33.09 -8.36
N ASP A 355 -16.32 32.35 -9.36
CA ASP A 355 -17.21 31.83 -10.41
C ASP A 355 -18.01 30.62 -9.96
N LYS A 356 -17.46 29.78 -9.08
CA LYS A 356 -18.15 28.59 -8.57
C LYS A 356 -18.93 28.88 -7.30
N ARG A 357 -18.29 29.48 -6.28
CA ARG A 357 -18.89 29.74 -4.97
C ARG A 357 -19.65 31.07 -4.87
N LYS A 358 -19.61 31.92 -5.90
CA LYS A 358 -20.33 33.21 -5.99
C LYS A 358 -20.01 34.19 -4.87
N ILE A 359 -18.79 34.11 -4.33
CA ILE A 359 -18.27 35.06 -3.34
C ILE A 359 -17.71 36.27 -4.09
N ASN A 360 -17.95 37.49 -3.60
CA ASN A 360 -17.40 38.70 -4.22
C ASN A 360 -15.86 38.70 -4.16
N SER A 361 -15.21 39.36 -5.12
CA SER A 361 -13.74 39.29 -5.29
C SER A 361 -12.94 39.77 -4.07
N VAL A 362 -13.46 40.71 -3.27
CA VAL A 362 -12.75 41.28 -2.11
C VAL A 362 -12.74 40.26 -0.96
N GLU A 363 -13.89 39.69 -0.63
CA GLU A 363 -14.00 38.66 0.41
C GLU A 363 -13.36 37.34 -0.03
N ALA A 364 -13.47 36.97 -1.31
CA ALA A 364 -12.76 35.83 -1.88
C ALA A 364 -11.24 35.95 -1.68
N LYS A 365 -10.67 37.14 -1.90
CA LYS A 365 -9.22 37.37 -1.69
C LYS A 365 -8.82 37.20 -0.24
N LYS A 366 -9.58 37.74 0.72
CA LYS A 366 -9.33 37.56 2.16
C LYS A 366 -9.36 36.08 2.57
N LEU A 367 -10.33 35.31 2.05
CA LEU A 367 -10.44 33.88 2.32
C LEU A 367 -9.24 33.12 1.74
N TYR A 368 -8.83 33.44 0.51
CA TYR A 368 -7.63 32.87 -0.10
C TYR A 368 -6.34 33.23 0.65
N GLU A 369 -6.16 34.49 1.08
CA GLU A 369 -4.99 34.92 1.86
C GLU A 369 -4.85 34.18 3.21
N LEU A 370 -5.97 33.74 3.80
CA LEU A 370 -6.03 32.96 5.04
C LEU A 370 -5.69 31.46 4.86
N VAL A 371 -6.22 30.79 3.84
CA VAL A 371 -6.09 29.31 3.69
C VAL A 371 -5.27 28.84 2.48
N GLY A 372 -4.97 29.73 1.55
CA GLY A 372 -4.24 29.41 0.33
C GLY A 372 -5.05 28.57 -0.66
N GLY A 373 -4.34 27.82 -1.51
CA GLY A 373 -4.94 27.06 -2.61
C GLY A 373 -5.46 25.67 -2.26
N ARG A 374 -5.53 25.31 -0.97
CA ARG A 374 -5.97 23.97 -0.55
C ARG A 374 -7.48 23.83 -0.77
N ILE A 375 -7.91 23.05 -1.77
CA ILE A 375 -9.33 23.01 -2.19
C ILE A 375 -10.29 22.53 -1.09
N VAL A 376 -9.87 21.65 -0.16
CA VAL A 376 -10.69 21.29 1.02
C VAL A 376 -10.89 22.47 1.96
N ASP A 377 -9.84 23.27 2.20
CA ASP A 377 -9.89 24.41 3.11
C ASP A 377 -10.68 25.56 2.46
N LEU A 378 -10.46 25.82 1.16
CA LEU A 378 -11.27 26.74 0.34
C LEU A 378 -12.76 26.37 0.39
N LYS A 379 -13.11 25.09 0.22
CA LYS A 379 -14.49 24.61 0.33
C LYS A 379 -15.06 24.85 1.73
N SER A 380 -14.26 24.59 2.78
CA SER A 380 -14.64 24.80 4.18
C SER A 380 -14.92 26.28 4.49
N VAL A 381 -14.00 27.19 4.17
CA VAL A 381 -14.18 28.62 4.47
C VAL A 381 -15.24 29.27 3.59
N ALA A 382 -15.35 28.89 2.32
CA ALA A 382 -16.45 29.34 1.45
C ALA A 382 -17.81 28.87 1.98
N GLY A 383 -17.90 27.63 2.49
CA GLY A 383 -19.12 27.12 3.14
C GLY A 383 -19.51 27.92 4.39
N LYS A 384 -18.55 28.16 5.30
CA LYS A 384 -18.78 28.96 6.51
C LYS A 384 -19.19 30.42 6.19
N PHE A 385 -18.54 31.03 5.19
CA PHE A 385 -18.84 32.39 4.75
C PHE A 385 -20.24 32.51 4.13
N LEU A 386 -20.61 31.60 3.22
CA LEU A 386 -21.96 31.57 2.62
C LEU A 386 -23.07 31.25 3.64
N ALA A 387 -22.74 30.60 4.76
CA ALA A 387 -23.63 30.42 5.91
C ALA A 387 -23.74 31.67 6.81
N GLY A 388 -23.16 32.82 6.41
CA GLY A 388 -23.27 34.10 7.12
C GLY A 388 -22.27 34.30 8.27
N GLN A 389 -21.25 33.44 8.42
CA GLN A 389 -20.21 33.66 9.43
C GLN A 389 -19.27 34.80 9.02
N SER A 390 -18.95 35.69 9.95
CA SER A 390 -17.99 36.76 9.72
C SER A 390 -16.57 36.20 9.53
N PHE A 391 -15.75 36.93 8.76
CA PHE A 391 -14.36 36.56 8.49
C PHE A 391 -13.57 36.27 9.77
N GLU A 392 -13.72 37.09 10.83
CA GLU A 392 -13.00 36.90 12.10
C GLU A 392 -13.38 35.60 12.82
N VAL A 393 -14.64 35.16 12.74
CA VAL A 393 -15.09 33.87 13.31
C VAL A 393 -14.50 32.71 12.52
N ILE A 394 -14.49 32.80 11.19
CA ILE A 394 -13.88 31.80 10.31
C ILE A 394 -12.37 31.71 10.56
N LYS A 395 -11.69 32.85 10.60
CA LYS A 395 -10.27 32.99 10.91
C LYS A 395 -9.92 32.35 12.24
N LYS A 396 -10.60 32.71 13.33
CA LYS A 396 -10.40 32.11 14.65
C LYS A 396 -10.63 30.59 14.65
N SER A 397 -11.62 30.10 13.90
CA SER A 397 -11.86 28.67 13.74
C SER A 397 -10.70 27.95 13.03
N ILE A 398 -10.15 28.52 11.96
CA ILE A 398 -9.01 27.94 11.23
C ILE A 398 -7.73 27.98 12.09
N LEU A 399 -7.42 29.11 12.71
CA LEU A 399 -6.23 29.25 13.56
C LEU A 399 -6.28 28.33 14.78
N GLY A 400 -7.45 28.07 15.37
CA GLY A 400 -7.62 27.08 16.44
C GLY A 400 -7.51 25.62 16.00
N GLU A 401 -7.66 25.31 14.70
CA GLU A 401 -7.30 23.99 14.15
C GLU A 401 -5.79 23.89 13.88
N VAL A 402 -5.16 24.99 13.46
CA VAL A 402 -3.70 25.09 13.31
C VAL A 402 -2.98 24.94 14.65
N GLU A 403 -3.42 25.64 15.70
CA GLU A 403 -2.86 25.54 17.06
C GLU A 403 -2.82 24.08 17.55
N LYS A 404 -3.87 23.29 17.27
CA LYS A 404 -3.90 21.86 17.59
C LYS A 404 -2.81 21.07 16.87
N LYS A 405 -2.53 21.37 15.58
CA LYS A 405 -1.41 20.76 14.85
C LYS A 405 -0.07 21.10 15.50
N PHE A 406 0.15 22.35 15.88
CA PHE A 406 1.36 22.76 16.62
C PHE A 406 1.50 22.05 17.97
N ASN A 407 0.40 21.86 18.70
CA ASN A 407 0.38 21.12 19.95
C ASN A 407 0.69 19.62 19.75
N THR A 408 0.11 18.98 18.72
CA THR A 408 0.44 17.59 18.34
C THR A 408 1.91 17.45 17.93
N ALA A 409 2.45 18.43 17.19
CA ALA A 409 3.85 18.51 16.81
C ALA A 409 4.80 18.85 17.98
N GLN A 410 4.28 19.11 19.19
CA GLN A 410 5.04 19.55 20.37
C GLN A 410 5.88 20.81 20.10
N LEU A 411 5.33 21.76 19.34
CA LEU A 411 6.00 22.99 18.89
C LEU A 411 5.64 24.25 19.70
N LEU A 412 4.66 24.18 20.61
CA LEU A 412 4.30 25.32 21.47
C LEU A 412 5.35 25.53 22.60
N ARG A 413 5.33 26.70 23.25
CA ARG A 413 6.28 27.03 24.33
C ARG A 413 6.36 25.92 25.38
N LYS A 414 7.58 25.58 25.80
CA LYS A 414 7.91 24.53 26.79
C LYS A 414 7.62 23.08 26.36
N GLN A 415 7.27 22.84 25.09
CA GLN A 415 7.10 21.48 24.54
C GLN A 415 8.40 20.96 23.92
N LEU A 416 8.49 19.63 23.77
CA LEU A 416 9.72 18.90 23.41
C LEU A 416 10.42 19.43 22.15
N HIS A 417 9.66 19.76 21.10
CA HIS A 417 10.21 20.15 19.81
C HIS A 417 10.20 21.68 19.60
N HIS A 418 9.88 22.48 20.63
CA HIS A 418 9.75 23.94 20.50
C HIS A 418 10.99 24.60 19.92
N GLU A 419 12.16 24.45 20.55
CA GLU A 419 13.39 25.15 20.12
C GLU A 419 13.94 24.65 18.78
N VAL A 420 13.81 23.35 18.49
CA VAL A 420 14.24 22.76 17.21
C VAL A 420 13.33 23.23 16.07
N GLY A 421 12.01 23.16 16.27
CA GLY A 421 11.03 23.62 15.29
C GLY A 421 11.00 25.13 15.14
N LYS A 422 11.28 25.91 16.19
CA LYS A 422 11.48 27.36 16.10
C LYS A 422 12.62 27.70 15.13
N ARG A 423 13.77 27.01 15.23
CA ARG A 423 14.88 27.19 14.28
C ARG A 423 14.47 26.85 12.84
N ALA A 424 13.77 25.72 12.63
CA ALA A 424 13.26 25.34 11.32
C ALA A 424 12.23 26.34 10.74
N ILE A 425 11.35 26.90 11.59
CA ILE A 425 10.38 27.94 11.21
C ILE A 425 11.08 29.22 10.77
N ASN A 426 12.05 29.73 11.53
CA ASN A 426 12.77 30.95 11.14
C ASN A 426 13.53 30.71 9.83
N ALA A 427 14.24 29.59 9.69
CA ALA A 427 14.95 29.25 8.45
C ALA A 427 14.01 29.13 7.22
N LEU A 428 12.76 28.68 7.41
CA LEU A 428 11.74 28.76 6.36
C LEU A 428 11.31 30.20 6.08
N LEU A 429 11.06 31.03 7.10
CA LEU A 429 10.64 32.43 6.95
C LEU A 429 11.69 33.29 6.24
N ASP A 430 12.97 33.07 6.55
CA ASP A 430 14.15 33.75 6.01
C ASP A 430 14.46 33.31 4.57
N SER A 431 14.04 32.10 4.19
CA SER A 431 14.17 31.58 2.82
C SER A 431 13.28 32.36 1.85
N LYS A 432 13.87 32.92 0.79
CA LYS A 432 13.16 33.71 -0.23
C LYS A 432 12.01 32.95 -0.91
N THR A 433 12.09 31.62 -1.00
CA THR A 433 11.05 30.79 -1.62
C THR A 433 10.15 30.09 -0.59
N ARG A 434 10.41 30.25 0.72
CA ARG A 434 9.77 29.47 1.80
C ARG A 434 9.95 27.96 1.68
N GLU A 435 11.08 27.57 1.07
CA GLU A 435 11.53 26.19 0.91
C GLU A 435 12.86 26.00 1.66
N LEU A 436 13.04 24.84 2.30
CA LEU A 436 14.31 24.33 2.81
C LEU A 436 14.64 23.00 2.15
N LYS A 437 15.92 22.68 1.94
CA LYS A 437 16.33 21.32 1.55
C LYS A 437 16.01 20.33 2.68
N LEU A 438 15.59 19.12 2.34
CA LEU A 438 15.29 18.07 3.34
C LEU A 438 16.47 17.83 4.31
N THR A 439 17.71 17.82 3.82
CA THR A 439 18.91 17.63 4.67
C THR A 439 19.05 18.74 5.71
N ALA A 440 18.93 20.00 5.29
CA ALA A 440 19.00 21.16 6.18
C ALA A 440 17.85 21.18 7.21
N PHE A 441 16.66 20.71 6.84
CA PHE A 441 15.58 20.52 7.80
C PHE A 441 15.91 19.44 8.85
N MET A 442 16.48 18.31 8.42
CA MET A 442 16.86 17.21 9.32
C MET A 442 17.98 17.60 10.28
N GLU A 443 18.92 18.45 9.85
CA GLU A 443 20.03 18.97 10.68
C GLU A 443 19.60 19.78 11.92
N TYR A 444 18.33 20.22 12.00
CA TYR A 444 17.80 20.86 13.22
C TYR A 444 17.47 19.86 14.35
N PHE A 445 17.37 18.56 14.05
CA PHE A 445 16.96 17.50 14.96
C PHE A 445 18.13 16.58 15.31
N ASN A 446 18.11 16.02 16.53
CA ASN A 446 19.17 15.12 16.99
C ASN A 446 18.95 13.68 16.49
N ASP A 447 17.70 13.26 16.29
CA ASP A 447 17.32 11.99 15.68
C ASP A 447 16.40 12.24 14.48
N TYR A 448 16.69 11.57 13.35
CA TYR A 448 15.81 11.52 12.18
C TYR A 448 14.39 11.06 12.52
N LYS A 449 14.19 10.24 13.57
CA LYS A 449 12.85 9.85 14.04
C LYS A 449 12.05 11.02 14.61
N GLU A 450 12.68 11.95 15.32
CA GLU A 450 12.00 13.14 15.84
C GLU A 450 11.55 14.04 14.68
N ALA A 451 12.43 14.26 13.70
CA ALA A 451 12.09 15.00 12.48
C ALA A 451 10.91 14.36 11.72
N ASN A 452 10.81 13.02 11.71
CA ASN A 452 9.68 12.30 11.12
C ASN A 452 8.37 12.59 11.84
N VAL A 453 8.36 12.53 13.18
CA VAL A 453 7.17 12.82 14.01
C VAL A 453 6.68 14.25 13.78
N VAL A 454 7.59 15.21 13.66
CA VAL A 454 7.26 16.62 13.38
C VAL A 454 6.73 16.82 11.95
N LEU A 455 7.26 16.11 10.95
CA LEU A 455 6.71 16.09 9.58
C LEU A 455 5.31 15.45 9.53
N GLU A 456 5.10 14.35 10.26
CA GLU A 456 3.81 13.64 10.37
C GLU A 456 2.71 14.47 11.08
N SER A 457 3.11 15.51 11.82
CA SER A 457 2.18 16.38 12.56
C SER A 457 1.52 17.48 11.71
N ASN A 458 1.71 17.48 10.37
CA ASN A 458 1.04 18.36 9.41
C ASN A 458 1.25 19.88 9.63
N VAL A 459 2.36 20.27 10.28
CA VAL A 459 2.82 21.68 10.35
C VAL A 459 3.75 22.01 9.17
N PHE A 460 4.60 21.05 8.80
CA PHE A 460 5.47 21.11 7.62
C PHE A 460 5.01 20.10 6.57
N ALA A 461 5.32 20.35 5.30
CA ALA A 461 5.11 19.40 4.21
C ALA A 461 6.46 18.99 3.59
N TYR A 462 6.58 17.73 3.18
CA TYR A 462 7.72 17.21 2.43
C TYR A 462 7.33 16.99 0.95
N HIS A 463 8.16 17.54 0.05
CA HIS A 463 7.95 17.54 -1.39
C HIS A 463 8.99 16.64 -2.08
N PRO A 464 8.68 15.35 -2.34
CA PRO A 464 9.64 14.39 -2.92
C PRO A 464 9.99 14.68 -4.38
N GLU A 465 9.21 15.47 -5.13
CA GLU A 465 9.59 15.92 -6.49
C GLU A 465 10.87 16.76 -6.48
N LYS A 466 11.10 17.51 -5.39
CA LYS A 466 12.19 18.49 -5.25
C LYS A 466 13.17 18.22 -4.10
N TYR A 467 12.87 17.26 -3.22
CA TYR A 467 13.60 16.99 -1.96
C TYR A 467 13.67 18.20 -1.00
N ILE A 468 12.55 18.90 -0.85
CA ILE A 468 12.41 20.09 0.01
C ILE A 468 11.32 19.93 1.07
N VAL A 469 11.35 20.82 2.06
CA VAL A 469 10.34 21.00 3.11
C VAL A 469 9.80 22.44 3.04
N THR A 470 8.50 22.60 3.26
CA THR A 470 7.81 23.91 3.36
C THR A 470 6.84 23.92 4.55
N PHE A 471 6.14 25.04 4.80
CA PHE A 471 4.93 25.02 5.63
C PHE A 471 3.81 24.23 4.94
N GLN A 472 3.03 23.47 5.72
CA GLN A 472 2.03 22.55 5.16
C GLN A 472 0.85 23.23 4.43
N SER A 473 0.56 24.48 4.80
CA SER A 473 -0.49 25.32 4.20
C SER A 473 -0.32 26.79 4.63
N GLN A 474 -0.96 27.71 3.90
CA GLN A 474 -0.98 29.14 4.17
C GLN A 474 -1.52 29.49 5.58
N SER A 475 -2.40 28.64 6.12
CA SER A 475 -2.97 28.81 7.47
C SER A 475 -1.93 28.56 8.58
N ILE A 476 -0.98 27.64 8.37
CA ILE A 476 0.20 27.46 9.24
C ILE A 476 1.00 28.76 9.29
N GLU A 477 1.29 29.34 8.12
CA GLU A 477 2.09 30.55 8.04
C GLU A 477 1.39 31.76 8.67
N SER A 478 0.07 31.89 8.43
CA SER A 478 -0.76 32.94 9.04
C SER A 478 -0.74 32.85 10.57
N TYR A 479 -0.84 31.64 11.12
CA TYR A 479 -0.73 31.41 12.56
C TYR A 479 0.65 31.80 13.13
N ILE A 480 1.74 31.45 12.44
CA ILE A 480 3.11 31.85 12.84
C ILE A 480 3.26 33.38 12.84
N ARG A 481 2.73 34.06 11.83
CA ARG A 481 2.75 35.53 11.70
C ARG A 481 1.92 36.26 12.76
N GLU A 482 0.91 35.61 13.34
CA GLU A 482 0.11 36.17 14.44
C GLU A 482 0.68 35.84 15.83
N ASN A 483 1.58 34.86 15.92
CA ASN A 483 2.22 34.40 17.16
C ASN A 483 3.76 34.55 17.09
N THR A 484 4.23 35.70 16.58
CA THR A 484 5.66 35.96 16.37
C THR A 484 6.47 35.92 17.65
N ASP A 485 5.88 36.27 18.80
CA ASP A 485 6.50 36.17 20.11
C ASP A 485 6.82 34.71 20.50
N ILE A 486 6.06 33.74 19.99
CA ILE A 486 6.29 32.31 20.18
C ILE A 486 7.35 31.79 19.19
N PHE A 487 7.21 32.10 17.90
CA PHE A 487 7.92 31.39 16.84
C PHE A 487 9.05 32.16 16.16
N VAL A 488 9.08 33.49 16.23
CA VAL A 488 10.06 34.31 15.50
C VAL A 488 11.15 34.80 16.45
N ASN A 489 12.39 34.87 15.96
CA ASN A 489 13.46 35.56 16.65
C ASN A 489 13.39 37.06 16.28
N LEU A 490 12.97 37.89 17.24
CA LEU A 490 12.69 39.33 17.08
C LEU A 490 13.93 40.23 16.79
N ILE A 491 15.00 39.69 16.19
CA ILE A 491 16.28 40.39 16.02
C ILE A 491 16.38 41.14 14.67
N GLU A 492 15.65 40.73 13.62
CA GLU A 492 15.77 41.33 12.27
C GLU A 492 14.46 41.89 11.67
N LEU A 493 13.67 42.61 12.48
CA LEU A 493 12.60 43.49 11.99
C LEU A 493 12.82 44.96 12.39
N THR A 494 13.99 45.48 12.08
CA THR A 494 14.20 46.94 11.94
C THR A 494 14.57 47.26 10.50
N PRO A 495 13.81 48.13 9.80
CA PRO A 495 14.26 48.66 8.52
C PRO A 495 15.56 49.43 8.76
N GLN A 496 16.59 49.18 7.94
CA GLN A 496 17.77 50.05 7.98
C GLN A 496 17.41 51.41 7.37
N GLU A 497 17.03 52.35 8.24
CA GLU A 497 16.98 53.76 7.88
C GLU A 497 18.35 54.20 7.35
N GLY A 498 18.33 54.72 6.13
CA GLY A 498 19.55 54.93 5.35
C GLY A 498 20.49 55.95 6.00
N LYS A 499 21.61 55.46 6.56
CA LYS A 499 22.80 56.28 6.77
C LYS A 499 23.38 56.67 5.41
N ARG A 500 22.86 57.76 4.84
CA ARG A 500 23.65 58.61 3.94
C ARG A 500 24.92 59.01 4.69
N LYS A 501 26.06 58.48 4.27
CA LYS A 501 27.34 59.18 4.43
C LYS A 501 27.81 59.57 3.04
N MET A 502 27.97 60.86 2.85
CA MET A 502 28.88 61.38 1.83
C MET A 502 30.27 60.81 2.12
N TYR A 503 30.94 60.26 1.11
CA TYR A 503 32.16 60.81 0.52
C TYR A 503 32.37 60.17 -0.86
#